data_AF-A0A835PVR2-F1
#
_entry.id   AF-A0A835PVR2-F1
#
_cell.length_a   1.000
_cell.length_b   1.000
_cell.length_c   1.000
_cell.angle_alpha   90.00
_cell.angle_beta   90.00
_cell.angle_gamma   90.00
#
_symmetry.space_group_name_H-M   'P 1'
#
loop_
_entity.id
_entity.type
_entity.pdbx_description
1 polymer ?
#
loop_
_entity_poly.entity_id
_entity_poly.type
_entity_poly.pdbx_seq_one_letter_code
_entity_poly.pdbx_strand_id
1 'polypeptide(L)'
;MNGIGAFWGTRVLEVVKRNNSPGLLWKKIKLTSTRKNNAKKRLRRVWQNEAVLRACAENTPLKASSVTSNLVTDTTAEFTRL
;
A
#
# COMPACT_ATOMS: atom_id res chain seq x y z
N MET A 1 -14.53 64.41 -29.67
CA MET A 1 -14.07 63.48 -28.62
C MET A 1 -14.94 62.23 -28.65
N ASN A 2 -14.38 61.09 -28.26
CA ASN A 2 -15.03 59.77 -28.03
C ASN A 2 -14.75 58.74 -29.14
N GLY A 3 -13.78 57.86 -28.87
CA GLY A 3 -13.48 56.70 -29.70
C GLY A 3 -12.25 55.89 -29.28
N ILE A 4 -11.37 56.43 -28.42
CA ILE A 4 -10.13 55.76 -27.95
C ILE A 4 -10.41 54.87 -26.72
N GLY A 5 -11.51 54.11 -26.73
CA GLY A 5 -11.94 53.34 -25.54
C GLY A 5 -12.42 51.91 -25.81
N ALA A 6 -12.86 51.60 -27.03
CA ALA A 6 -13.50 50.32 -27.33
C ALA A 6 -12.52 49.14 -27.44
N PHE A 7 -11.22 49.39 -27.59
CA PHE A 7 -10.22 48.35 -27.83
C PHE A 7 -9.39 47.96 -26.59
N TRP A 8 -9.56 48.65 -25.46
CA TRP A 8 -8.86 48.34 -24.21
C TRP A 8 -9.62 47.34 -23.32
N GLY A 9 -10.93 47.19 -23.50
CA GLY A 9 -11.75 46.26 -22.72
C GLY A 9 -11.79 44.81 -23.25
N THR A 10 -11.49 44.58 -24.52
CA THR A 10 -11.57 43.26 -25.16
C THR A 10 -10.35 42.37 -24.89
N ARG A 11 -9.20 42.96 -24.57
CA ARG A 11 -7.96 42.23 -24.25
C ARG A 11 -7.95 41.66 -22.83
N VAL A 12 -8.67 42.26 -21.89
CA VAL A 12 -8.77 41.77 -20.50
C VAL A 12 -9.52 40.43 -20.45
N LEU A 13 -10.55 40.25 -21.28
CA LEU A 13 -11.24 38.96 -21.42
C LEU A 13 -10.39 37.90 -22.15
N GLU A 14 -9.45 38.32 -23.02
CA GLU A 14 -8.52 37.41 -23.69
C GLU A 14 -7.42 36.90 -22.74
N VAL A 15 -6.96 37.76 -21.82
CA VAL A 15 -5.97 37.40 -20.77
C VAL A 15 -6.58 36.44 -19.74
N VAL A 16 -7.89 36.49 -19.50
CA VAL A 16 -8.59 35.53 -18.63
C VAL A 16 -8.80 34.17 -19.33
N LYS A 17 -8.70 34.09 -20.66
CA LYS A 17 -9.01 32.89 -21.46
C LYS A 17 -7.79 32.15 -22.02
N ARG A 18 -6.66 32.11 -21.32
CA ARG A 18 -5.56 31.20 -21.66
C ARG A 18 -4.91 30.57 -20.44
N ASN A 19 -5.71 29.89 -19.62
CA ASN A 19 -5.16 28.76 -18.91
C ASN A 19 -5.31 27.55 -19.85
N ASN A 20 -4.28 27.27 -20.66
CA ASN A 20 -4.22 26.10 -21.55
C ASN A 20 -4.08 24.77 -20.75
N SER A 21 -4.74 24.67 -19.61
CA SER A 21 -4.90 23.45 -18.83
C SER A 21 -6.34 22.99 -18.98
N PRO A 22 -6.62 21.89 -19.68
CA PRO A 22 -7.98 21.42 -19.88
C PRO A 22 -8.57 20.93 -18.55
N GLY A 23 -9.41 21.74 -17.90
CA GLY A 23 -10.27 21.32 -16.79
C GLY A 23 -9.56 20.98 -15.46
N LEU A 24 -10.14 20.02 -14.73
CA LEU A 24 -9.74 19.60 -13.38
C LEU A 24 -8.26 19.18 -13.36
N LEU A 25 -7.45 19.84 -12.53
CA LEU A 25 -6.01 19.61 -12.48
C LEU A 25 -5.69 18.30 -11.76
N TRP A 26 -5.44 17.23 -12.51
CA TRP A 26 -4.92 15.96 -11.99
C TRP A 26 -3.44 16.11 -11.65
N LYS A 27 -3.16 16.52 -10.40
CA LYS A 27 -1.80 16.79 -9.96
C LYS A 27 -0.98 15.50 -9.90
N LYS A 28 0.01 15.37 -10.80
CA LYS A 28 0.99 14.29 -10.75
C LYS A 28 1.92 14.49 -9.54
N ILE A 29 1.76 13.65 -8.53
CA ILE A 29 2.58 13.73 -7.31
C ILE A 29 3.94 13.09 -7.57
N LYS A 30 5.01 13.79 -7.21
CA LYS A 30 6.40 13.32 -7.33
C LYS A 30 6.60 12.07 -6.46
N LEU A 31 7.51 11.18 -6.87
CA LEU A 31 7.97 10.10 -6.01
C LEU A 31 8.97 10.63 -4.97
N THR A 32 8.46 11.05 -3.81
CA THR A 32 9.27 11.54 -2.68
C THR A 32 9.92 10.41 -1.89
N SER A 33 10.93 10.72 -1.09
CA SER A 33 11.65 9.76 -0.24
C SER A 33 10.72 8.97 0.69
N THR A 34 9.78 9.63 1.36
CA THR A 34 8.79 8.98 2.23
C THR A 34 7.93 7.97 1.46
N ARG A 35 7.51 8.32 0.24
CA ARG A 35 6.72 7.43 -0.63
C ARG A 35 7.55 6.22 -1.09
N LYS A 36 8.83 6.42 -1.41
CA LYS A 36 9.79 5.32 -1.70
C LYS A 36 9.94 4.38 -0.50
N ASN A 37 10.04 4.92 0.71
CA ASN A 37 10.17 4.10 1.92
C ASN A 37 8.91 3.27 2.20
N ASN A 38 7.72 3.83 1.93
CA ASN A 38 6.48 3.06 2.02
C ASN A 38 6.42 1.92 0.99
N ALA A 39 6.85 2.18 -0.26
CA ALA A 39 6.98 1.14 -1.27
C ALA A 39 7.95 0.01 -0.82
N LYS A 40 9.13 0.36 -0.29
CA LYS A 40 10.07 -0.62 0.28
C LYS A 40 9.47 -1.43 1.43
N LYS A 41 8.63 -0.83 2.28
CA LYS A 41 7.92 -1.56 3.34
C LYS A 41 6.91 -2.55 2.76
N ARG A 42 6.15 -2.17 1.73
CA ARG A 42 5.19 -3.06 1.04
C ARG A 42 5.90 -4.25 0.41
N LEU A 43 6.99 -4.00 -0.32
CA LEU A 43 7.79 -5.06 -0.94
C LEU A 43 8.31 -6.06 0.09
N ARG A 44 8.87 -5.59 1.22
CA ARG A 44 9.32 -6.49 2.29
C ARG A 44 8.21 -7.33 2.89
N ARG A 45 7.01 -6.78 3.08
CA ARG A 45 5.84 -7.54 3.56
C ARG A 45 5.43 -8.64 2.58
N VAL A 46 5.41 -8.32 1.28
CA VAL A 46 5.10 -9.31 0.24
C VAL A 46 6.13 -10.43 0.25
N TRP A 47 7.42 -10.11 0.34
CA TRP A 47 8.47 -11.14 0.44
C TRP A 47 8.35 -12.00 1.69
N GLN A 48 8.03 -11.42 2.84
CA GLN A 48 7.77 -12.19 4.05
C GLN A 48 6.57 -13.14 3.87
N ASN A 49 5.47 -12.64 3.31
CA ASN A 49 4.29 -13.46 3.03
C ASN A 49 4.60 -14.60 2.05
N GLU A 50 5.33 -14.30 0.98
CA GLU A 50 5.76 -15.31 0.00
C GLU A 50 6.69 -16.35 0.63
N ALA A 51 7.64 -15.93 1.47
CA ALA A 51 8.54 -16.85 2.16
C ALA A 51 7.77 -17.80 3.10
N VAL A 52 6.79 -17.26 3.85
CA VAL A 52 5.93 -18.08 4.73
C VAL A 52 5.09 -19.07 3.91
N LEU A 53 4.45 -18.61 2.83
CA LEU A 53 3.64 -19.49 1.98
C LEU A 53 4.48 -20.58 1.30
N ARG A 54 5.69 -20.26 0.83
CA ARG A 54 6.63 -21.24 0.29
C ARG A 54 7.08 -22.25 1.34
N ALA A 55 7.41 -21.80 2.55
CA ALA A 55 7.77 -22.69 3.65
C ALA A 55 6.61 -23.62 4.05
N CYS A 56 5.37 -23.14 4.03
CA CYS A 56 4.18 -23.97 4.25
C CYS A 56 3.92 -24.96 3.10
N ALA A 57 4.24 -24.59 1.86
CA ALA A 57 4.11 -25.46 0.70
C ALA A 57 5.16 -26.58 0.71
N GLU A 58 6.42 -26.27 1.06
CA GLU A 58 7.49 -27.27 1.20
C GLU A 58 7.24 -28.23 2.37
N ASN A 59 6.70 -27.73 3.49
CA ASN A 59 6.22 -28.56 4.60
C ASN A 59 4.81 -29.08 4.35
N THR A 60 4.46 -29.52 3.13
CA THR A 60 3.21 -30.26 2.96
C THR A 60 3.29 -31.49 3.87
N PRO A 61 2.43 -31.65 4.88
CA PRO A 61 2.45 -32.84 5.72
C PRO A 61 1.89 -34.01 4.91
N LEU A 62 2.72 -34.63 4.07
CA LEU A 62 2.45 -35.96 3.53
C LEU A 62 2.69 -36.99 4.63
N LYS A 63 1.80 -37.00 5.64
CA LYS A 63 1.30 -38.23 6.27
C LYS A 63 0.05 -37.94 7.11
N ALA A 64 -1.11 -37.94 6.47
CA ALA A 64 -2.29 -38.46 7.16
C ALA A 64 -2.08 -39.96 7.38
N SER A 65 -1.49 -40.35 8.51
CA SER A 65 -1.77 -41.60 9.26
C SER A 65 -0.70 -41.83 10.33
N SER A 66 -1.15 -41.80 11.59
CA SER A 66 -0.54 -42.42 12.78
C SER A 66 0.89 -42.02 13.17
N VAL A 67 1.04 -41.05 14.08
CA VAL A 67 1.89 -41.17 15.27
C VAL A 67 1.27 -40.36 16.41
N THR A 68 0.55 -41.08 17.26
CA THR A 68 0.51 -40.98 18.71
C THR A 68 0.31 -39.60 19.36
N SER A 69 -0.93 -39.41 19.82
CA SER A 69 -1.30 -38.57 20.95
C SER A 69 -0.42 -38.81 22.18
N ASN A 70 0.68 -38.08 22.34
CA ASN A 70 1.42 -38.00 23.60
C ASN A 70 1.80 -36.54 23.87
N LEU A 71 0.79 -35.72 24.17
CA LEU A 71 0.99 -34.55 25.03
C LEU A 71 -0.32 -34.37 25.81
N VAL A 72 -0.21 -34.27 27.14
CA VAL A 72 -1.28 -34.09 28.15
C VAL A 72 -1.58 -35.35 28.98
N THR A 73 -0.56 -35.98 29.58
CA THR A 73 -0.74 -36.70 30.86
C THR A 73 0.37 -36.51 31.89
N ASP A 74 1.54 -35.94 31.57
CA ASP A 74 2.70 -36.01 32.48
C ASP A 74 2.97 -34.77 33.37
N THR A 75 2.11 -33.74 33.38
CA THR A 75 2.31 -32.60 34.31
C THR A 75 1.24 -32.47 35.40
N THR A 76 0.22 -33.32 35.41
CA THR A 76 -0.83 -33.28 36.45
C THR A 76 -0.60 -34.29 37.59
N ALA A 77 0.34 -35.24 37.44
CA ALA A 77 0.60 -36.28 38.45
C ALA A 77 1.67 -35.93 39.51
N GLU A 78 2.40 -34.80 39.36
CA GLU A 78 3.40 -34.38 40.37
C GLU A 78 2.93 -33.25 41.31
N PHE A 79 1.75 -32.65 41.08
CA PHE A 79 1.26 -31.55 41.93
C PHE A 79 0.39 -32.02 43.12
N THR A 80 0.24 -33.33 43.34
CA THR A 80 -0.53 -33.87 44.48
C THR A 80 0.31 -34.85 45.30
N ARG A 81 1.55 -34.46 45.63
CA ARG A 81 2.34 -35.22 46.62
C ARG A 81 3.38 -34.43 47.41
N LEU A 82 3.17 -33.14 47.64
CA LEU A 82 3.81 -32.38 48.72
C LEU A 82 2.76 -31.54 49.45
#